data_AF-A0A7Z9LQI1-F1
#
_entry.id   AF-A0A7Z9LQI1-F1
#
_cell.length_a   1.000
_cell.length_b   1.000
_cell.length_c   1.000
_cell.angle_alpha   90.00
_cell.angle_beta   90.00
_cell.angle_gamma   90.00
#
_symmetry.space_group_name_H-M   'P 1'
#
loop_
_entity.id
_entity.type
_entity.pdbx_description
1 polymer ?
#
loop_
_entity_poly.entity_id
_entity_poly.type
_entity_poly.pdbx_seq_one_letter_code
_entity_poly.pdbx_strand_id
1 'polypeptide(L)'
;MTATNTDATNVFEGYEAGAVDYLLKPVDKQTLRSKVSVFCRLHAQRDVIQVQLDEIQHKNEELEKHLAEINVLRELVPICASCKNVRDDTGYWHSIEQYSTKNADTKFTHSICPQCTETLYPG
;
A
#
# COMPACT_ATOMS: atom_id res chain seq x y z
N MET A 1 33.73 -44.58 25.93
CA MET A 1 34.55 -43.60 25.19
C MET A 1 33.61 -42.70 24.42
N THR A 2 33.53 -41.43 24.81
CA THR A 2 32.70 -40.38 24.23
C THR A 2 33.42 -39.73 23.05
N ALA A 3 32.81 -39.75 21.86
CA ALA A 3 33.27 -39.02 20.68
C ALA A 3 32.15 -38.11 20.19
N THR A 4 32.51 -37.06 19.42
CA THR A 4 31.67 -36.15 18.61
C THR A 4 31.08 -34.88 19.24
N ASN A 5 31.88 -34.06 19.93
CA ASN A 5 31.48 -32.66 20.21
C ASN A 5 32.14 -31.66 19.23
N THR A 6 33.29 -32.00 18.65
CA THR A 6 34.11 -31.07 17.85
C THR A 6 33.52 -30.69 16.48
N ASP A 7 32.80 -31.61 15.82
CA ASP A 7 32.17 -31.31 14.53
C ASP A 7 30.95 -30.39 14.66
N ALA A 8 30.20 -30.49 15.75
CA ALA A 8 29.07 -29.62 16.01
C ALA A 8 29.52 -28.19 16.33
N THR A 9 30.62 -28.03 17.08
CA THR A 9 31.21 -26.70 17.37
C THR A 9 31.67 -26.00 16.10
N ASN A 10 32.37 -26.69 15.21
CA ASN A 10 32.88 -26.12 13.95
C ASN A 10 31.74 -25.72 12.98
N VAL A 11 30.63 -26.47 12.97
CA VAL A 11 29.44 -26.13 12.17
C VAL A 11 28.74 -24.89 12.75
N PHE A 12 28.70 -24.74 14.08
CA PHE A 12 28.05 -23.62 14.75
C PHE A 12 28.80 -22.29 14.57
N GLU A 13 30.12 -22.27 14.83
CA GLU A 13 30.98 -21.11 14.55
C GLU A 13 30.82 -20.64 13.11
N GLY A 14 30.63 -21.62 12.23
CA GLY A 14 30.41 -21.40 10.85
C GLY A 14 29.09 -20.70 10.47
N TYR A 15 27.98 -21.03 11.15
CA TYR A 15 26.73 -20.30 10.95
C TYR A 15 26.80 -18.90 11.55
N GLU A 16 27.50 -18.71 12.67
CA GLU A 16 27.75 -17.37 13.23
C GLU A 16 28.62 -16.50 12.31
N ALA A 17 29.55 -17.12 11.58
CA ALA A 17 30.32 -16.47 10.52
C ALA A 17 29.51 -16.23 9.22
N GLY A 18 28.22 -16.61 9.18
CA GLY A 18 27.30 -16.33 8.08
C GLY A 18 27.34 -17.34 6.93
N ALA A 19 28.00 -18.49 7.07
CA ALA A 19 27.91 -19.49 6.02
C ALA A 19 26.57 -20.23 6.09
N VAL A 20 25.98 -20.42 4.91
CA VAL A 20 24.64 -20.99 4.76
C VAL A 20 24.68 -22.52 4.75
N ASP A 21 25.85 -23.12 4.47
CA ASP A 21 25.97 -24.57 4.37
C ASP A 21 27.40 -25.10 4.63
N TYR A 22 27.48 -26.29 5.23
CA TYR A 22 28.73 -26.94 5.65
C TYR A 22 28.92 -28.31 5.01
N LEU A 23 30.13 -28.61 4.55
CA LEU A 23 30.53 -29.92 4.05
C LEU A 23 31.56 -30.54 4.98
N LEU A 24 31.20 -31.68 5.58
CA LEU A 24 32.12 -32.47 6.38
C LEU A 24 33.14 -33.16 5.47
N LYS A 25 34.37 -33.30 5.96
CA LYS A 25 35.43 -34.06 5.27
C LYS A 25 35.46 -35.51 5.78
N PRO A 26 35.73 -36.49 4.91
CA PRO A 26 35.90 -36.36 3.47
C PRO A 26 34.57 -36.01 2.78
N VAL A 27 34.62 -35.16 1.76
CA VAL A 27 33.42 -34.64 1.11
C VAL A 27 32.65 -35.76 0.44
N ASP A 28 31.39 -35.92 0.82
CA ASP A 28 30.46 -36.82 0.14
C ASP A 28 29.94 -36.21 -1.16
N LYS A 29 30.17 -36.92 -2.28
CA LYS A 29 29.83 -36.44 -3.63
C LYS A 29 28.33 -36.27 -3.82
N GLN A 30 27.51 -37.14 -3.23
CA GLN A 30 26.06 -37.06 -3.36
C GLN A 30 25.51 -35.84 -2.60
N THR A 31 25.98 -35.63 -1.38
CA THR A 31 25.66 -34.47 -0.55
C THR A 31 26.03 -33.17 -1.25
N LEU A 32 27.24 -33.06 -1.78
CA LEU A 32 27.68 -31.88 -2.54
C LEU A 32 26.78 -31.62 -3.76
N ARG A 33 26.48 -32.64 -4.58
CA ARG A 33 25.64 -32.48 -5.78
C ARG A 33 24.22 -32.02 -5.44
N SER A 34 23.63 -32.59 -4.40
CA SER A 34 22.30 -32.19 -3.93
C SER A 34 22.27 -30.73 -3.47
N LYS A 35 23.28 -30.30 -2.71
CA LYS A 35 23.41 -28.91 -2.23
C LYS A 35 23.55 -27.94 -3.39
N VAL A 36 24.46 -28.19 -4.32
CA VAL A 36 24.64 -27.38 -5.53
C VAL A 36 23.33 -27.27 -6.31
N SER A 37 22.62 -28.39 -6.51
CA SER A 37 21.33 -28.38 -7.21
C SER A 37 20.28 -27.51 -6.51
N VAL A 38 20.22 -27.54 -5.17
CA VAL A 38 19.30 -26.70 -4.40
C VAL A 38 19.66 -25.23 -4.54
N PHE A 39 20.93 -24.86 -4.41
CA PHE A 39 21.37 -23.47 -4.55
C PHE A 39 21.13 -22.92 -5.96
N CYS A 40 21.40 -23.70 -7.01
CA CYS A 40 21.05 -23.29 -8.38
C CYS A 40 19.55 -23.05 -8.55
N ARG A 41 18.71 -23.92 -7.95
CA ARG A 41 17.26 -23.75 -7.99
C ARG A 41 16.81 -22.49 -7.23
N LEU A 42 17.35 -22.24 -6.04
CA LEU A 42 17.03 -21.04 -5.27
C LEU A 42 17.45 -19.76 -6.01
N HIS A 43 18.59 -19.78 -6.69
CA HIS A 43 19.03 -18.66 -7.53
C HIS A 43 18.06 -18.41 -8.68
N ALA A 44 17.71 -19.44 -9.45
CA ALA A 44 16.75 -19.32 -10.54
C ALA A 44 15.36 -18.85 -10.05
N GLN A 45 14.91 -19.32 -8.88
CA GLN A 45 13.67 -18.84 -8.26
C GLN A 45 13.75 -17.38 -7.84
N ARG A 46 14.90 -16.93 -7.34
CA ARG A 46 15.12 -15.51 -6.99
C ARG A 46 14.98 -14.62 -8.21
N ASP A 47 15.52 -15.03 -9.36
CA ASP A 47 15.42 -14.26 -10.61
C ASP A 47 13.96 -14.14 -11.07
N VAL A 48 13.18 -15.22 -10.97
CA VAL A 48 11.73 -15.20 -11.28
C VAL A 48 10.98 -14.26 -10.34
N ILE A 49 11.26 -14.33 -9.04
CA ILE A 49 10.63 -13.46 -8.04
C ILE A 49 10.95 -11.98 -8.34
N GLN A 50 12.19 -11.69 -8.75
CA GLN A 50 12.57 -10.32 -9.09
C GLN A 50 11.74 -9.78 -10.26
N VAL A 51 11.59 -10.57 -11.34
CA VAL A 51 10.76 -10.19 -12.49
C VAL A 51 9.29 -9.99 -12.08
N GLN A 52 8.75 -10.85 -11.21
CA GLN A 52 7.38 -10.71 -10.71
C GLN A 52 7.21 -9.45 -9.86
N LEU A 53 8.21 -9.08 -9.08
CA LEU A 53 8.19 -7.88 -8.25
C LEU A 53 8.12 -6.62 -9.12
N ASP A 54 8.91 -6.59 -10.20
CA ASP A 54 8.89 -5.49 -11.17
C ASP A 54 7.52 -5.41 -11.88
N GLU A 55 6.92 -6.55 -12.24
CA GLU A 55 5.59 -6.58 -12.87
C GLU A 55 4.48 -6.09 -11.92
N ILE A 56 4.54 -6.48 -10.64
CA ILE A 56 3.60 -6.02 -9.62
C ILE A 56 3.74 -4.51 -9.39
N GLN A 57 4.97 -4.00 -9.34
CA GLN A 57 5.23 -2.56 -9.20
C GLN A 57 4.62 -1.78 -10.36
N HIS A 58 4.86 -2.20 -11.60
CA HIS A 58 4.29 -1.56 -12.78
C HIS A 58 2.75 -1.55 -12.75
N LYS A 59 2.12 -2.68 -12.38
CA LYS A 59 0.66 -2.76 -12.25
C LYS A 59 0.11 -1.85 -11.15
N ASN A 60 0.82 -1.71 -10.04
CA ASN A 60 0.43 -0.80 -8.97
C ASN A 60 0.48 0.66 -9.44
N GLU A 61 1.55 1.06 -10.14
CA GLU A 61 1.66 2.41 -10.71
C GLU A 61 0.53 2.71 -11.70
N GLU A 62 0.16 1.74 -12.54
CA GLU A 62 -0.96 1.86 -13.47
C GLU A 62 -2.31 1.98 -12.76
N LEU A 63 -2.54 1.18 -11.72
CA LEU A 63 -3.73 1.26 -10.87
C LEU A 63 -3.82 2.62 -10.17
N GLU A 64 -2.73 3.12 -9.61
CA GLU A 64 -2.67 4.43 -8.96
C GLU A 64 -3.02 5.56 -9.94
N LYS A 65 -2.51 5.48 -11.18
CA LYS A 65 -2.85 6.43 -12.23
C LYS A 65 -4.35 6.42 -12.56
N HIS A 66 -4.95 5.24 -12.74
CA HIS A 66 -6.38 5.14 -13.01
C HIS A 66 -7.25 5.62 -11.84
N LEU A 67 -6.82 5.37 -10.60
CA LEU A 67 -7.49 5.91 -9.42
C LEU A 67 -7.42 7.44 -9.38
N ALA A 68 -6.28 8.03 -9.73
CA ALA A 68 -6.13 9.48 -9.83
C ALA A 68 -7.09 10.08 -10.88
N GLU A 69 -7.22 9.44 -12.05
CA GLU A 69 -8.16 9.86 -13.10
C GLU A 69 -9.63 9.80 -12.63
N ILE A 70 -10.01 8.77 -11.87
CA ILE A 70 -11.36 8.65 -11.29
C ILE A 70 -11.60 9.67 -10.18
N ASN A 71 -10.61 9.98 -9.35
CA ASN A 71 -10.78 10.88 -8.21
C ASN A 71 -11.06 12.32 -8.63
N VAL A 72 -10.49 12.79 -9.75
CA VAL A 72 -10.83 14.11 -10.32
C VAL A 72 -12.33 14.22 -10.64
N LEU A 73 -12.99 13.11 -11.00
CA LEU A 73 -14.45 13.09 -11.23
C LEU A 73 -15.26 13.07 -9.93
N ARG A 74 -14.68 12.62 -8.81
CA ARG A 74 -15.32 12.54 -7.50
C ARG A 74 -15.16 13.80 -6.65
N GLU A 75 -14.19 14.67 -6.98
CA GLU A 75 -14.00 15.97 -6.31
C GLU A 75 -15.08 17.00 -6.68
N LEU A 76 -15.84 16.75 -7.76
CA LEU A 76 -16.92 17.63 -8.19
C LEU A 76 -18.22 17.28 -7.47
N VAL A 77 -18.63 18.16 -6.57
CA VAL A 77 -19.92 18.05 -5.87
C VAL A 77 -21.05 18.49 -6.81
N PRO A 78 -21.96 17.59 -7.21
CA PRO A 78 -23.07 17.94 -8.11
C PRO A 78 -24.08 18.84 -7.39
N ILE A 79 -24.34 20.02 -7.93
CA ILE A 79 -25.33 20.97 -7.40
C ILE A 79 -26.50 21.16 -8.37
N CYS A 80 -27.68 21.48 -7.82
CA CYS A 80 -28.83 21.90 -8.62
C CYS A 80 -28.57 23.30 -9.16
N ALA A 81 -28.65 23.49 -10.48
CA ALA A 81 -28.42 24.80 -11.09
C ALA A 81 -29.43 25.87 -10.59
N SER A 82 -30.65 25.46 -10.24
CA SER A 82 -31.73 26.35 -9.81
C SER A 82 -31.70 26.68 -8.32
N CYS A 83 -31.63 25.69 -7.43
CA CYS A 83 -31.74 25.90 -5.98
C CYS A 83 -30.42 25.75 -5.21
N LYS A 84 -29.32 25.37 -5.89
CA LYS A 84 -27.97 25.20 -5.31
C LYS A 84 -27.82 24.10 -4.25
N ASN A 85 -28.85 23.30 -4.02
CA ASN A 85 -28.74 22.08 -3.21
C ASN A 85 -27.72 21.11 -3.81
N VAL A 86 -27.10 20.32 -2.95
CA VAL A 86 -26.10 19.31 -3.29
C VAL A 86 -26.77 17.94 -3.41
N ARG A 87 -26.44 17.17 -4.44
CA ARG A 87 -26.86 15.76 -4.55
C ARG A 87 -25.79 14.86 -3.93
N ASP A 88 -26.19 14.00 -3.00
CA ASP A 88 -25.29 13.00 -2.41
C ASP A 88 -25.14 11.73 -3.28
N ASP A 89 -24.29 10.82 -2.83
CA ASP A 89 -23.99 9.56 -3.52
C ASP A 89 -25.19 8.60 -3.58
N THR A 90 -26.20 8.82 -2.72
CA THR A 90 -27.46 8.06 -2.73
C THR A 90 -28.52 8.69 -3.65
N GLY A 91 -28.23 9.86 -4.22
CA GLY A 91 -29.10 10.60 -5.13
C GLY A 91 -30.06 11.57 -4.43
N TYR A 92 -29.99 11.73 -3.11
CA TYR A 92 -30.83 12.66 -2.36
C TYR A 92 -30.25 14.08 -2.38
N TRP A 93 -31.13 15.08 -2.37
CA TRP A 93 -30.76 16.49 -2.38
C TRP A 93 -30.76 17.06 -0.96
N HIS A 94 -29.66 17.71 -0.58
CA HIS A 94 -29.44 18.34 0.73
C HIS A 94 -29.07 19.81 0.55
N SER A 95 -29.29 20.63 1.58
CA SER A 95 -28.65 21.95 1.61
C SER A 95 -27.13 21.79 1.69
N ILE A 96 -26.38 22.81 1.26
CA ILE A 96 -24.92 22.79 1.34
C ILE A 96 -24.44 22.62 2.80
N GLU A 97 -25.13 23.24 3.78
CA GLU A 97 -24.73 23.10 5.19
C GLU A 97 -24.91 21.67 5.69
N GLN A 98 -26.05 21.05 5.36
CA GLN A 98 -26.35 19.66 5.75
C GLN A 98 -25.33 18.69 5.14
N TYR A 99 -25.05 18.85 3.85
CA TYR A 99 -24.09 18.00 3.15
C TYR A 99 -22.66 18.17 3.72
N SER A 100 -22.20 19.41 3.92
CA SER A 100 -20.83 19.67 4.40
C SER A 100 -20.63 19.29 5.87
N THR A 101 -21.66 19.43 6.72
CA THR A 101 -21.59 18.98 8.12
C THR A 101 -21.48 17.45 8.20
N LYS A 102 -22.20 16.74 7.32
CA LYS A 102 -22.19 15.27 7.28
C LYS A 102 -20.89 14.70 6.69
N ASN A 103 -20.33 15.34 5.67
CA ASN A 103 -19.25 14.76 4.86
C ASN A 103 -17.86 15.40 5.07
N ALA A 104 -17.74 16.56 5.75
CA ALA A 104 -16.49 17.32 5.83
C ALA A 104 -16.19 17.94 7.21
N ASP A 105 -16.74 17.41 8.30
CA ASP A 105 -16.56 17.88 9.70
C ASP A 105 -16.58 19.42 9.85
N THR A 106 -17.46 20.07 9.09
CA THR A 106 -17.56 21.54 9.05
C THR A 106 -18.72 22.00 9.90
N LYS A 107 -18.54 23.08 10.66
CA LYS A 107 -19.61 23.73 11.44
C LYS A 107 -19.88 25.13 10.90
N PHE A 108 -21.16 25.43 10.67
CA PHE A 108 -21.60 26.72 10.13
C PHE A 108 -22.10 27.64 11.25
N THR A 109 -21.69 28.91 11.18
CA THR A 109 -22.32 30.02 11.90
C THR A 109 -23.14 30.84 10.92
N HIS A 110 -24.19 31.50 11.42
CA HIS A 110 -25.05 32.34 10.59
C HIS A 110 -24.75 33.81 10.86
N SER A 111 -24.46 34.56 9.79
CA SER A 111 -24.31 36.01 9.82
C SER A 111 -24.97 36.61 8.58
N ILE A 112 -25.36 37.87 8.65
CA ILE A 112 -25.93 38.61 7.52
C ILE A 112 -24.83 39.55 7.01
N CYS A 113 -24.47 39.44 5.73
CA CYS A 113 -23.48 40.33 5.14
C CYS A 113 -24.02 41.77 5.01
N PRO A 114 -23.17 42.80 4.94
CA PRO A 114 -23.61 44.20 4.88
C PRO A 114 -24.63 44.47 3.76
N GLN A 115 -24.44 43.87 2.58
CA GLN A 115 -25.35 44.02 1.43
C GLN A 115 -26.76 43.48 1.73
N CYS A 116 -26.85 42.30 2.34
CA CYS A 116 -28.13 41.71 2.72
C CYS A 116 -28.79 42.51 3.86
N THR A 117 -28.00 43.05 4.79
CA THR A 117 -28.52 43.89 5.87
C THR A 117 -29.20 45.14 5.31
N GLU A 118 -28.56 45.84 4.37
CA GLU A 118 -29.12 47.04 3.73
C GLU A 118 -30.40 46.73 2.95
N THR A 119 -30.48 45.55 2.33
CA THR A 119 -31.65 45.11 1.56
C THR A 119 -32.83 44.70 2.45
N LEU A 120 -32.55 43.97 3.54
CA LEU A 120 -33.58 43.41 4.43
C LEU A 120 -34.04 44.40 5.50
N TYR A 121 -33.16 45.34 5.88
CA TYR A 121 -33.41 46.35 6.90
C TYR A 121 -32.98 47.75 6.41
N PRO A 122 -33.61 48.26 5.33
CA PRO A 122 -33.39 49.64 4.92
C PRO A 122 -33.96 50.57 6.01
N GLY A 123 -33.12 51.51 6.47
CA GLY A 123 -33.49 52.51 7.47
C GLY A 123 -34.56 53.49 7.00
#